data_AF-A0A8T3NDT1-F1
#
_entry.id   AF-A0A8T3NDT1-F1
#
_cell.length_a   1.000
_cell.length_b   1.000
_cell.length_c   1.000
_cell.angle_alpha   90.00
_cell.angle_beta   90.00
_cell.angle_gamma   90.00
#
_symmetry.space_group_name_H-M   'P 1'
#
loop_
_entity.id
_entity.type
_entity.pdbx_description
1 polymer ?
#
loop_
_entity_poly.entity_id
_entity_poly.type
_entity_poly.pdbx_seq_one_letter_code
_entity_poly.pdbx_strand_id
1 'polypeptide(L)'
;MAPNLYMRPILKLKSRDVVVFASSPPEPVFVGEPGVQTVSVRIPAHLLAERSYQAKVRLILDDGQTRSALNQDKDLGFRVYGEGERRDASARIPWRRSTRPGLVAPRLDWSFSAQRASVEA
;
A
#
# COMPACT_ATOMS: atom_id res chain seq x y z
N MET A 1 -0.14 4.00 30.54
CA MET A 1 -0.02 2.82 29.66
C MET A 1 0.05 3.37 28.24
N ALA A 2 1.16 3.16 27.52
CA ALA A 2 1.24 3.64 26.13
C ALA A 2 0.20 2.87 25.30
N PRO A 3 -0.62 3.54 24.48
CA PRO A 3 -1.62 2.84 23.67
C PRO A 3 -0.89 1.90 22.70
N ASN A 4 -1.32 0.64 22.66
CA ASN A 4 -0.82 -0.33 21.69
C ASN A 4 -1.39 0.02 20.32
N LEU A 5 -0.78 0.98 19.63
CA LEU A 5 -1.26 1.46 18.34
C LEU A 5 -0.77 0.56 17.22
N TYR A 6 -1.70 0.01 16.45
CA TYR A 6 -1.43 -0.75 15.24
C TYR A 6 -1.87 0.03 14.01
N MET A 7 -1.03 -0.01 12.99
CA MET A 7 -1.21 0.65 11.72
C MET A 7 -1.36 -0.37 10.61
N ARG A 8 -2.38 -0.21 9.76
CA ARG A 8 -2.56 -1.03 8.55
C ARG A 8 -2.77 -0.12 7.33
N PRO A 9 -1.70 0.14 6.55
CA PRO A 9 -1.83 0.85 5.29
C PRO A 9 -2.47 -0.06 4.23
N ILE A 10 -3.27 0.55 3.36
CA ILE A 10 -3.94 -0.09 2.24
C ILE A 10 -3.68 0.77 1.01
N LEU A 11 -3.01 0.19 0.03
CA LEU A 11 -2.85 0.75 -1.31
C LEU A 11 -3.97 0.22 -2.20
N LYS A 12 -4.65 1.10 -2.91
CA LYS A 12 -5.53 0.76 -4.02
C LYS A 12 -5.02 1.44 -5.28
N LEU A 13 -4.83 0.67 -6.33
CA LEU A 13 -4.53 1.22 -7.65
C LEU A 13 -5.79 1.21 -8.49
N LYS A 14 -6.10 2.33 -9.12
CA LYS A 14 -7.22 2.47 -10.06
C LYS A 14 -6.73 2.81 -11.46
N SER A 15 -7.54 2.48 -12.45
CA SER A 15 -7.42 2.94 -13.83
C SER A 15 -8.82 3.21 -14.35
N ARG A 16 -9.07 4.41 -14.89
CA ARG A 16 -10.42 4.84 -15.34
C ARG A 16 -11.47 4.64 -14.24
N ASP A 17 -11.16 5.09 -13.03
CA ASP A 17 -11.99 4.96 -11.81
C ASP A 17 -12.31 3.55 -11.33
N VAL A 18 -11.84 2.51 -12.03
CA VAL A 18 -11.97 1.11 -11.61
C VAL A 18 -10.75 0.68 -10.81
N VAL A 19 -10.96 0.09 -9.63
CA VAL A 19 -9.88 -0.49 -8.83
C VAL A 19 -9.34 -1.72 -9.54
N VAL A 20 -8.09 -1.65 -10.01
CA VAL A 20 -7.42 -2.75 -10.73
C VAL A 20 -6.72 -3.71 -9.78
N PHE A 21 -6.17 -3.20 -8.67
CA PHE A 21 -5.68 -4.04 -7.59
C PHE A 21 -5.66 -3.30 -6.24
N ALA A 22 -5.63 -4.07 -5.17
CA ALA A 22 -5.42 -3.55 -3.81
C ALA A 22 -4.39 -4.41 -3.07
N SER A 23 -3.57 -3.78 -2.21
CA SER A 23 -2.59 -4.47 -1.40
C SER A 23 -2.49 -3.85 -0.01
N SER A 24 -2.13 -4.66 0.97
CA SER A 24 -1.79 -4.26 2.34
C SER A 24 -0.68 -5.18 2.85
N PRO A 25 0.11 -4.77 3.84
CA PRO A 25 1.05 -5.67 4.50
C PRO A 25 0.28 -6.86 5.13
N PRO A 26 0.91 -8.04 5.23
CA PRO A 26 0.27 -9.24 5.75
C PRO A 26 -0.15 -9.06 7.22
N GLU A 27 0.68 -8.39 8.01
CA GLU A 27 0.46 -8.14 9.43
C GLU A 27 0.29 -6.64 9.68
N PRO A 28 -0.51 -6.24 10.69
CA PRO A 28 -0.52 -4.85 11.16
C PRO A 28 0.86 -4.46 11.68
N VAL A 29 1.24 -3.21 11.48
CA VAL A 29 2.51 -2.66 11.96
C VAL A 29 2.30 -2.01 13.31
N PHE A 30 3.05 -2.46 14.30
CA PHE A 30 3.04 -1.87 15.63
C PHE A 30 3.75 -0.51 15.63
N VAL A 31 3.09 0.52 16.17
CA VAL A 31 3.61 1.87 16.33
C VAL A 31 3.90 2.08 17.81
N GLY A 32 5.12 1.73 18.22
CA GLY A 32 5.51 1.74 19.64
C GLY A 32 5.76 3.14 20.22
N GLU A 33 6.04 4.14 19.37
CA GLU A 33 6.40 5.48 19.81
C GLU A 33 5.79 6.57 18.91
N PRO A 34 5.42 7.73 19.47
CA PRO A 34 5.05 8.90 18.70
C PRO A 34 6.20 9.36 17.78
N GLY A 35 5.88 9.66 16.52
CA GLY A 35 6.88 10.09 15.56
C GLY A 35 6.37 10.05 14.13
N VAL A 36 7.28 10.32 13.20
CA VAL A 36 7.02 10.22 11.76
C VAL A 36 7.24 8.77 11.34
N GLN A 37 6.18 8.11 10.88
CA GLN A 37 6.25 6.76 10.32
C GLN A 37 6.26 6.86 8.80
N THR A 38 7.32 6.35 8.17
CA THR A 38 7.41 6.24 6.72
C THR A 38 7.07 4.82 6.30
N VAL A 39 6.06 4.71 5.43
CA VAL A 39 5.69 3.46 4.78
C VAL A 39 6.05 3.57 3.32
N SER A 40 6.79 2.60 2.80
CA SER A 40 7.06 2.48 1.38
C SER A 40 6.58 1.13 0.87
N VAL A 41 6.08 1.12 -0.37
CA VAL A 41 5.61 -0.08 -1.04
C VAL A 41 6.11 -0.09 -2.47
N ARG A 42 6.61 -1.24 -2.92
CA ARG A 42 7.09 -1.42 -4.29
C ARG A 42 6.05 -2.14 -5.13
N ILE A 43 5.64 -1.53 -6.24
CA ILE A 43 4.78 -2.17 -7.24
C ILE A 43 5.67 -2.70 -8.37
N PRO A 44 5.77 -4.04 -8.57
CA PRO A 44 6.52 -4.59 -9.69
C PRO A 44 5.97 -4.13 -11.04
N ALA A 45 6.87 -3.78 -11.97
CA ALA A 45 6.50 -3.27 -13.29
C ALA A 45 5.60 -4.23 -14.09
N HIS A 46 5.79 -5.55 -13.95
CA HIS A 46 4.97 -6.56 -14.64
C HIS A 46 3.51 -6.59 -14.18
N LEU A 47 3.16 -5.93 -13.06
CA LEU A 47 1.77 -5.75 -12.62
C LEU A 47 1.12 -4.51 -13.22
N LEU A 48 1.89 -3.71 -13.96
CA LEU A 48 1.47 -2.47 -14.57
C LEU A 48 1.47 -2.63 -16.09
N ALA A 49 0.41 -2.17 -16.72
CA ALA A 49 0.29 -2.04 -18.16
C ALA A 49 0.53 -0.59 -18.55
N GLU A 50 0.81 -0.35 -19.83
CA GLU A 50 0.97 1.01 -20.36
C GLU A 50 -0.37 1.77 -20.32
N ARG A 51 -0.62 2.50 -19.23
CA ARG A 51 -1.82 3.32 -19.02
C ARG A 51 -1.62 4.29 -17.86
N SER A 52 -2.61 5.18 -17.69
CA SER A 52 -2.71 6.06 -16.53
C SER A 52 -3.32 5.31 -15.34
N TYR A 53 -2.70 5.47 -14.18
CA TYR A 53 -3.13 4.94 -12.90
C TYR A 53 -3.34 6.04 -11.88
N GLN A 54 -4.17 5.75 -10.89
CA GLN A 54 -4.38 6.54 -9.69
C GLN A 54 -4.09 5.66 -8.47
N ALA A 55 -3.13 6.05 -7.65
CA ALA A 55 -2.85 5.42 -6.37
C ALA A 55 -3.64 6.12 -5.27
N LYS A 56 -4.46 5.35 -4.56
CA LYS A 56 -5.19 5.78 -3.38
C LYS A 56 -4.66 5.05 -2.15
N VAL A 57 -4.30 5.82 -1.13
CA VAL A 57 -3.83 5.28 0.14
C VAL A 57 -4.91 5.48 1.20
N ARG A 58 -5.17 4.42 1.98
CA ARG A 58 -5.96 4.46 3.20
C ARG A 58 -5.12 3.91 4.34
N LEU A 59 -5.11 4.61 5.46
CA LEU A 59 -4.50 4.16 6.70
C LEU A 59 -5.59 3.75 7.68
N ILE A 60 -5.46 2.58 8.29
CA ILE A 60 -6.29 2.16 9.41
C ILE A 60 -5.41 2.19 10.65
N LEU A 61 -5.88 2.86 11.69
CA LEU A 61 -5.25 2.94 13.01
C LEU A 61 -6.16 2.25 14.02
N ASP A 62 -5.59 1.42 14.86
CA ASP A 62 -6.31 0.62 15.86
C ASP A 62 -5.51 0.57 17.15
N ASP A 63 -6.06 1.08 18.25
CA ASP A 63 -5.41 1.04 19.58
C ASP A 63 -6.01 -0.03 20.51
N GLY A 64 -6.84 -0.93 19.95
CA GLY A 64 -7.57 -1.95 20.68
C GLY A 64 -8.91 -1.50 21.29
N GLN A 65 -9.17 -0.19 21.35
CA GLN A 65 -10.45 0.38 21.81
C GLN A 65 -11.17 1.12 20.69
N THR A 66 -10.41 1.83 19.87
CA THR A 66 -10.88 2.69 18.80
C THR A 66 -10.22 2.31 17.50
N ARG A 67 -11.03 2.29 16.43
CA ARG A 67 -10.55 2.09 15.07
C ARG A 67 -10.84 3.31 14.23
N SER A 68 -9.77 3.98 13.80
CA SER A 68 -9.84 5.16 12.94
C SER A 68 -9.35 4.85 11.54
N ALA A 69 -9.91 5.55 10.55
CA ALA A 69 -9.47 5.42 9.16
C ALA A 69 -9.14 6.80 8.60
N LEU A 70 -7.91 6.98 8.18
CA LEU A 70 -7.46 8.15 7.45
C LEU A 70 -7.43 7.80 5.96
N ASN A 71 -8.19 8.55 5.17
CA ASN A 71 -8.15 8.45 3.72
C ASN A 71 -7.36 9.64 3.20
N GLN A 72 -6.44 9.39 2.27
CA GLN A 72 -5.89 10.48 1.50
C GLN A 72 -6.95 10.97 0.50
N ASP A 73 -7.31 12.24 0.58
CA ASP A 73 -8.37 12.82 -0.26
C ASP A 73 -7.96 12.94 -1.73
N LYS A 74 -6.66 13.11 -1.98
CA LYS A 74 -6.08 13.24 -3.31
C LYS A 74 -5.45 11.92 -3.74
N ASP A 75 -5.95 11.38 -4.84
CA ASP A 75 -5.33 10.23 -5.49
C ASP A 75 -4.07 10.70 -6.25
N LEU A 76 -2.96 9.96 -6.11
CA LEU A 76 -1.72 10.24 -6.85
C LEU A 76 -1.82 9.64 -8.26
N GLY A 77 -1.89 10.50 -9.28
CA GLY A 77 -1.91 10.07 -10.67
C GLY A 77 -0.51 9.84 -11.24
N PHE A 78 -0.31 8.74 -11.97
CA PHE A 78 0.92 8.51 -12.74
C PHE A 78 0.62 7.73 -14.03
N ARG A 79 1.49 7.84 -15.03
CA ARG A 79 1.39 7.09 -16.28
C ARG A 79 2.59 6.18 -16.44
N VAL A 80 2.33 4.94 -16.82
CA VAL A 80 3.37 3.97 -17.15
C VAL A 80 3.54 3.99 -18.66
N TYR A 81 4.78 4.16 -19.10
CA TYR A 81 5.21 4.03 -20.50
C TYR A 81 6.01 2.74 -20.62
N GLY A 82 5.73 1.91 -21.63
CA GLY A 82 6.56 0.75 -21.92
C GLY A 82 7.72 1.17 -22.82
N GLU A 83 8.96 1.15 -22.30
CA GLU A 83 10.11 0.92 -23.17
C GLU A 83 10.25 -0.59 -23.36
N GLY A 84 10.60 -1.01 -24.57
CA GLY A 84 10.50 -2.38 -25.08
C GLY A 84 10.87 -3.51 -24.12
N GLU A 85 10.13 -4.61 -24.27
CA GLU A 85 10.28 -5.90 -23.59
C GLU A 85 11.73 -6.27 -23.21
N ARG A 86 11.98 -6.51 -21.92
CA ARG A 86 12.85 -7.61 -21.50
C ARG A 86 11.97 -8.76 -21.03
N ARG A 87 11.88 -9.80 -21.87
CA ARG A 87 11.00 -10.98 -21.73
C ARG A 87 11.35 -11.95 -20.59
N ASP A 88 12.27 -11.61 -19.68
CA ASP A 88 12.89 -12.64 -18.83
C ASP A 88 12.51 -12.62 -17.34
N ALA A 89 11.49 -11.88 -16.91
CA ALA A 89 11.07 -11.85 -15.50
C ALA A 89 9.68 -12.46 -15.27
N SER A 90 9.46 -13.70 -15.73
CA SER A 90 8.28 -14.50 -15.40
C SER A 90 8.52 -15.34 -14.14
N ALA A 91 8.29 -14.77 -12.96
CA ALA A 91 8.09 -15.55 -11.73
C ALA A 91 6.58 -15.69 -11.46
N ARG A 92 5.97 -16.72 -12.06
CA ARG A 92 4.57 -17.11 -11.82
C ARG A 92 4.44 -17.68 -10.41
N ILE A 93 4.18 -16.84 -9.42
CA ILE A 93 3.74 -17.30 -8.09
C ILE A 93 2.24 -17.64 -8.19
N PRO A 94 1.75 -18.77 -7.63
CA PRO A 94 0.34 -19.12 -7.67
C PRO A 94 -0.51 -18.08 -6.93
N TRP A 95 -1.35 -17.40 -7.69
CA TRP A 95 -2.30 -16.39 -7.23
C TRP A 95 -3.30 -16.98 -6.23
N ARG A 96 -3.40 -16.41 -5.02
CA ARG A 96 -4.58 -16.64 -4.18
C ARG A 96 -5.73 -15.78 -4.70
N ARG A 97 -6.88 -16.39 -4.96
CA ARG A 97 -8.09 -15.69 -5.40
C ARG A 97 -8.47 -14.64 -4.36
N SER A 98 -8.52 -13.38 -4.80
CA SER A 98 -9.24 -12.33 -4.10
C SER A 98 -10.71 -12.73 -3.94
N THR A 99 -11.32 -12.41 -2.80
CA THR A 99 -12.76 -12.61 -2.54
C THR A 99 -13.66 -11.72 -3.41
N ARG A 100 -13.08 -10.80 -4.19
CA ARG A 100 -13.80 -9.95 -5.15
C ARG A 100 -13.42 -10.35 -6.58
N PRO A 101 -14.38 -10.79 -7.41
CA PRO A 101 -14.10 -11.12 -8.81
C PRO A 101 -13.55 -9.89 -9.54
N GLY A 102 -12.47 -10.09 -10.32
CA GLY A 102 -11.81 -9.04 -11.09
C GLY A 102 -10.81 -8.16 -10.32
N LEU A 103 -10.70 -8.29 -8.99
CA LEU A 103 -9.73 -7.55 -8.20
C LEU A 103 -8.47 -8.40 -7.98
N VAL A 104 -7.35 -7.92 -8.51
CA VAL A 104 -6.04 -8.52 -8.26
C VAL A 104 -5.57 -8.08 -6.86
N ALA A 105 -5.00 -8.97 -6.05
CA ALA A 105 -4.53 -8.66 -4.70
C ALA A 105 -3.08 -9.13 -4.50
N PRO A 106 -2.11 -8.46 -5.15
CA PRO A 106 -0.72 -8.88 -5.10
C PRO A 106 -0.16 -8.70 -3.68
N ARG A 107 0.70 -9.63 -3.28
CA ARG A 107 1.63 -9.39 -2.17
C ARG A 107 2.72 -8.47 -2.70
N LEU A 108 2.71 -7.24 -2.21
CA LEU A 108 3.76 -6.27 -2.52
C LEU A 108 4.82 -6.31 -1.43
N ASP A 109 6.00 -5.81 -1.77
CA ASP A 109 7.08 -5.58 -0.82
C ASP A 109 6.82 -4.27 -0.09
N TRP A 110 6.64 -4.35 1.23
CA TRP A 110 6.34 -3.22 2.11
C TRP A 110 7.51 -3.02 3.08
N SER A 111 8.01 -1.80 3.17
CA SER A 111 9.04 -1.40 4.12
C SER A 111 8.54 -0.30 5.04
N PHE A 112 8.98 -0.35 6.30
CA PHE A 112 8.55 0.55 7.36
C PHE A 112 9.78 1.14 8.04
N SER A 113 9.80 2.46 8.23
CA SER A 113 10.80 3.13 9.03
C SER A 113 10.16 4.17 9.95
N ALA A 114 10.68 4.27 11.17
CA ALA A 114 10.23 5.22 12.16
C ALA A 114 11.32 6.26 12.38
N GLN A 115 10.96 7.53 12.30
CA GLN A 115 11.79 8.62 12.78
C GLN A 115 11.12 9.20 14.03
N ARG A 116 11.83 9.20 15.15
CA ARG A 116 11.36 9.82 16.38
C ARG A 116 11.10 11.31 16.13
N ALA A 117 9.99 11.81 16.65
CA ALA A 117 9.80 13.25 16.72
C ALA A 117 10.86 13.80 17.69
N SER A 118 11.81 14.58 17.17
CA SER A 118 12.63 15.44 18.01
C SER A 118 11.70 16.50 18.58
N VAL A 119 11.29 16.33 19.83
CA VAL A 119 10.65 17.41 20.57
C VAL A 119 11.78 18.38 20.93
N GLU A 120 12.00 19.41 20.10
CA GLU A 120 12.74 20.58 20.58
C GLU A 120 11.91 21.18 21.72
N ALA A 121 12.50 21.18 22.91
CA ALA A 121 11.93 21.69 24.15
C ALA A 121 12.28 23.16 24.34
#